data_AF-A0A963WPA5-F1
#
_entry.id   AF-A0A963WPA5-F1
#
_cell.length_a   1.000
_cell.length_b   1.000
_cell.length_c   1.000
_cell.angle_alpha   90.00
_cell.angle_beta   90.00
_cell.angle_gamma   90.00
#
_symmetry.space_group_name_H-M   'P 1'
#
loop_
_entity.id
_entity.type
_entity.pdbx_description
1 polymer ?
#
loop_
_entity_poly.entity_id
_entity_poly.type
_entity_poly.pdbx_seq_one_letter_code
_entity_poly.pdbx_strand_id
1 'polypeptide(L)' 'MTTGGHLTRTQELGLAVIAAVVTANAYYIHPIIGEVARHFGVSEARIGLVPALNQIALATGIFFLLPLGDRIS' A
#
# COMPACT_ATOMS: atom_id res chain seq x y z
N MET A 1 20.55 29.41 5.53
CA MET A 1 19.54 28.55 6.19
C MET A 1 18.25 28.70 5.40
N THR A 2 17.96 27.78 4.48
CA THR A 2 16.75 27.82 3.66
C THR A 2 15.55 27.43 4.51
N THR A 3 14.61 28.35 4.71
CA THR A 3 13.32 28.07 5.36
C THR A 3 12.55 27.09 4.48
N GLY A 4 12.62 25.80 4.80
CA GLY A 4 11.81 24.78 4.13
C GLY A 4 10.33 25.11 4.35
N GLY A 5 9.59 25.34 3.28
CA GLY A 5 8.15 25.62 3.38
C GLY A 5 7.44 24.42 4.01
N HIS A 6 6.76 24.63 5.13
CA HIS A 6 5.92 23.60 5.75
C HIS A 6 4.67 23.37 4.90
N LEU A 7 4.21 22.11 4.83
CA LEU A 7 2.95 21.75 4.18
C LEU A 7 1.79 22.52 4.83
N THR A 8 0.82 22.94 4.03
CA THR A 8 -0.43 23.49 4.58
C THR A 8 -1.19 22.39 5.33
N ARG A 9 -1.98 22.76 6.35
CA ARG A 9 -2.78 21.79 7.13
C ARG A 9 -3.67 20.91 6.25
N THR A 10 -4.20 21.45 5.15
CA THR A 10 -5.01 20.68 4.19
C THR A 10 -4.19 19.66 3.43
N GLN A 11 -2.95 20.00 3.02
CA GLN A 11 -2.05 19.06 2.36
C GLN A 11 -1.60 17.95 3.31
N GLU A 12 -1.29 18.30 4.56
CA GLU A 12 -0.91 17.32 5.58
C GLU A 12 -2.04 16.33 5.86
N LEU A 13 -3.27 16.82 6.08
CA LEU A 13 -4.44 15.97 6.27
C LEU A 13 -4.76 15.13 5.03
N GLY A 14 -4.62 15.73 3.84
CA GLY A 14 -4.79 15.02 2.57
C GLY A 14 -3.79 13.87 2.44
N LEU A 15 -2.51 14.12 2.73
CA LEU A 15 -1.46 13.11 2.72
C LEU A 15 -1.75 11.99 3.74
N ALA A 16 -2.16 12.35 4.96
CA ALA A 16 -2.50 11.38 6.00
C ALA A 16 -3.67 10.46 5.60
N VAL A 17 -4.74 11.03 5.03
CA VAL A 17 -5.91 10.24 4.57
C VAL A 17 -5.52 9.34 3.40
N ILE A 18 -4.80 9.85 2.40
CA ILE A 18 -4.36 9.05 1.26
C ILE A 18 -3.46 7.91 1.72
N ALA A 19 -2.48 8.18 2.58
CA ALA A 19 -1.60 7.17 3.14
C ALA A 19 -2.38 6.11 3.93
N ALA A 20 -3.37 6.51 4.75
CA ALA A 20 -4.22 5.60 5.49
C ALA A 20 -5.05 4.70 4.58
N VAL A 21 -5.69 5.26 3.54
CA VAL A 21 -6.52 4.51 2.58
C VAL A 21 -5.68 3.52 1.78
N VAL A 22 -4.52 3.95 1.25
CA VAL A 22 -3.61 3.09 0.49
C VAL A 22 -3.10 1.95 1.37
N THR A 23 -2.69 2.24 2.60
CA THR A 23 -2.21 1.22 3.54
C THR A 23 -3.32 0.24 3.92
N ALA A 24 -4.52 0.73 4.24
CA ALA A 24 -5.65 -0.13 4.58
C ALA A 24 -6.04 -1.07 3.43
N ASN A 25 -6.05 -0.56 2.20
CA ASN A 25 -6.39 -1.34 1.01
C ASN A 25 -5.49 -2.59 0.86
N ALA A 26 -4.18 -2.40 1.01
CA ALA A 26 -3.22 -3.51 0.90
C ALA A 26 -3.35 -4.54 2.04
N TYR A 27 -3.85 -4.14 3.21
CA TYR A 27 -3.95 -5.00 4.38
C TYR A 27 -5.26 -5.78 4.50
N TYR A 28 -6.36 -5.31 3.88
CA TYR A 28 -7.68 -5.94 4.02
C TYR A 28 -7.73 -7.42 3.67
N ILE A 29 -6.88 -7.89 2.77
CA ILE A 29 -6.86 -9.31 2.39
C ILE A 29 -6.49 -10.23 3.56
N HIS A 30 -5.66 -9.79 4.51
CA HIS A 30 -5.16 -10.63 5.61
C HIS A 30 -6.27 -11.14 6.55
N PRO A 31 -7.15 -10.29 7.12
CA PRO A 31 -8.20 -10.75 8.03
C PRO A 31 -9.29 -11.60 7.36
N ILE A 32 -9.53 -11.42 6.06
CA ILE A 32 -10.62 -12.12 5.34
C ILE A 32 -10.13 -13.24 4.45
N ILE A 33 -8.83 -13.56 4.43
CA ILE A 33 -8.23 -14.48 3.46
C ILE A 33 -8.89 -15.87 3.48
N GLY A 34 -9.28 -16.36 4.66
CA GLY A 34 -9.98 -17.63 4.81
C GLY A 34 -11.39 -17.59 4.22
N GLU A 35 -12.13 -16.50 4.42
CA GLU A 35 -13.46 -16.31 3.81
C GLU A 35 -13.36 -16.30 2.28
N VAL A 36 -12.37 -15.59 1.75
CA VAL A 36 -12.09 -15.55 0.31
C VAL A 36 -11.72 -16.94 -0.20
N ALA A 37 -10.86 -17.68 0.51
CA ALA A 37 -10.48 -19.05 0.13
C ALA A 37 -11.70 -19.98 0.04
N ARG A 38 -12.58 -19.93 1.04
CA ARG A 38 -13.82 -20.73 1.06
C ARG A 38 -14.77 -20.32 -0.05
N HIS A 39 -14.96 -19.02 -0.28
CA HIS A 39 -15.83 -18.51 -1.33
C HIS A 39 -15.42 -18.99 -2.72
N PHE A 40 -14.11 -19.01 -3.00
CA PHE A 40 -13.56 -19.46 -4.27
C PHE A 40 -13.23 -20.97 -4.33
N GLY A 41 -13.43 -21.72 -3.24
CA GLY A 41 -13.13 -23.16 -3.18
C GLY A 41 -11.65 -23.50 -3.38
N VAL A 42 -10.73 -22.60 -2.99
CA VAL A 42 -9.28 -22.78 -3.17
C VAL A 42 -8.61 -23.16 -1.84
N SER A 43 -7.48 -23.86 -1.91
CA SER A 43 -6.71 -24.25 -0.72
C SER A 43 -6.04 -23.05 -0.05
N GLU A 44 -5.75 -23.17 1.25
CA GLU A 44 -5.02 -22.16 2.04
C GLU A 44 -3.65 -21.82 1.42
N ALA A 45 -2.94 -22.82 0.90
CA ALA A 45 -1.67 -22.61 0.23
C ALA A 45 -1.82 -21.76 -1.06
N ARG A 46 -2.90 -21.93 -1.82
CA ARG A 46 -3.13 -21.14 -3.04
C ARG A 46 -3.59 -19.73 -2.73
N ILE A 47 -4.50 -19.55 -1.78
CA ILE A 47 -4.97 -18.20 -1.42
C ILE A 47 -3.85 -17.36 -0.79
N GLY A 48 -2.90 -18.01 -0.09
CA GLY A 48 -1.72 -17.35 0.48
C GLY A 48 -0.83 -16.65 -0.56
N LEU A 49 -0.93 -17.01 -1.84
CA LEU A 49 -0.24 -16.31 -2.92
C LEU A 49 -0.77 -14.89 -3.12
N VAL A 50 -2.03 -14.60 -2.80
CA VAL A 50 -2.64 -13.27 -2.99
C VAL A 50 -1.93 -12.20 -2.15
N PRO A 51 -1.83 -12.32 -0.81
CA PRO A 51 -1.09 -11.33 -0.01
C PRO A 51 0.41 -11.32 -0.35
N ALA A 52 1.00 -12.46 -0.69
CA ALA A 52 2.42 -12.53 -1.07
C ALA A 52 2.70 -11.71 -2.34
N LEU A 53 1.88 -11.88 -3.38
CA LEU A 53 1.97 -11.10 -4.61
C LEU A 53 1.69 -9.61 -4.36
N ASN A 54 0.77 -9.29 -3.46
CA ASN A 54 0.52 -7.90 -3.08
C ASN A 54 1.76 -7.24 -2.44
N GLN A 55 2.46 -7.96 -1.55
CA GLN A 55 3.71 -7.48 -0.96
C GLN A 55 4.83 -7.31 -2.01
N ILE A 56 4.92 -8.23 -2.97
CA ILE A 56 5.88 -8.12 -4.08
C ILE A 56 5.56 -6.89 -4.94
N ALA A 57 4.29 -6.66 -5.27
CA ALA A 57 3.86 -5.49 -6.03
C ALA A 57 4.17 -4.19 -5.30
N LEU A 58 3.94 -4.12 -3.99
CA LEU A 58 4.30 -2.98 -3.13
C LEU A 58 5.81 -2.74 -3.12
N ALA A 59 6.61 -3.77 -2.87
CA ALA A 59 8.07 -3.66 -2.86
C ALA A 59 8.61 -3.21 -4.22
N THR A 60 8.04 -3.72 -5.30
CA THR A 60 8.36 -3.33 -6.67
C THR A 60 8.00 -1.87 -6.92
N GLY A 61 6.80 -1.45 -6.50
CA GLY A 61 6.36 -0.07 -6.57
C GLY A 61 7.29 0.88 -5.82
N ILE A 62 7.68 0.55 -4.59
CA ILE A 62 8.64 1.34 -3.81
C ILE A 62 9.98 1.40 -4.54
N PHE A 63 10.50 0.27 -5.00
CA PHE A 63 11.81 0.19 -5.67
C PHE A 63 11.89 1.07 -6.92
N PHE A 64 10.83 1.16 -7.72
CA PHE A 64 10.83 1.94 -8.95
C PHE A 64 10.31 3.38 -8.78
N LEU A 65 9.24 3.57 -8.00
CA LEU A 65 8.54 4.85 -7.90
C LEU A 65 9.17 5.80 -6.88
N LEU A 66 9.74 5.29 -5.78
CA LEU A 66 10.37 6.14 -4.77
C LEU A 66 11.58 6.90 -5.36
N PRO A 67 12.54 6.25 -6.05
CA PRO A 67 13.67 6.97 -6.65
C PRO A 67 13.24 7.93 -7.77
N LEU A 68 12.14 7.62 -8.46
CA LEU A 68 11.60 8.48 -9.52
C LEU A 68 10.96 9.74 -8.92
N GLY A 69 10.21 9.59 -7.82
CA GLY A 69 9.65 10.70 -7.06
C GLY A 69 10.75 11.63 -6.55
N ASP A 70 11.82 11.08 -5.98
CA ASP A 70 12.96 11.86 -5.47
C ASP A 70 13.68 12.69 -6.55
N ARG A 71 13.63 12.25 -7.81
CA ARG A 71 14.26 12.99 -8.93
C ARG A 71 13.37 14.03 -9.59
N ILE A 72 12.05 13.89 -9.48
CA ILE A 72 11.07 14.78 -10.14
C ILE A 72 10.49 15.81 -9.14
N SER A 73 10.74 15.61 -7.84
CA SER A 73 10.29 16.50 -6.75
C SER A 73 10.97 17.87 -6.72
#